data_AF-A0A2Z4ZF05-F1
#
_entry.id   AF-A0A2Z4ZF05-F1
#
_cell.length_a   1.000
_cell.length_b   1.000
_cell.length_c   1.000
_cell.angle_alpha   90.00
_cell.angle_beta   90.00
_cell.angle_gamma   90.00
#
_symmetry.space_group_name_H-M   'P 1'
#
loop_
_entity.id
_entity.type
_entity.pdbx_description
1 polymer ?
#
loop_
_entity_poly.entity_id
_entity_poly.type
_entity_poly.pdbx_seq_one_letter_code
_entity_poly.pdbx_strand_id
1 'polypeptide(L)'
;MNPDIAKRLASIGGSELVNSWEEIRTTMQLRRLPSIEIDNLSLGYALAIGGMAAAIDVVLDKIFRAKMHEKHRERTPEEQEALEKTLEDIMKELGIPAGGDKGDPDMAMDWYKKLNEVLNLKSKFKLRPANHRMVNHTDEKTVIEMLMNGEAGFGDYREQLYPKMSYEAAKRLYDAHIAADRGTKQSLPLSFMTWFWEQSVRAANPEKAGEPNAIYAFLSKFMPNVDWSKWINKLCGKDGLIPDGATFGEAMLKLYETGTLNQRVFWTGDLGAAVGGIKRRAVIAATMEIGVEIFAFAEGVKLGFISLDDNLDTLTRKTKEWREQPKYMDMRIAAQCAACSGGIARAAIKGDVLNINYVSLGMVMRHLWIYPRAQSRHYDRLVELSDGYKSEAFRQFTEKTGISIRPQLTLIEGGMKMAKSLDDRLHKAGCQSTRVRVLASRYPAKLEPLVALYEKHAPKAEKDDAFQEKYDALCEGWYLSKITDDGQAIDQLTKDLKALS
;
A
#
# COMPACT_ATOMS: atom_id res chain seq x y z
N MET A 1 -40.39 34.05 6.66
CA MET A 1 -40.27 33.51 8.03
C MET A 1 -41.43 32.54 8.26
N ASN A 2 -41.26 31.43 9.00
CA ASN A 2 -42.41 30.59 9.39
C ASN A 2 -43.34 31.44 10.30
N PRO A 3 -44.63 31.61 9.96
CA PRO A 3 -45.55 32.47 10.70
C PRO A 3 -45.61 32.18 12.21
N ASP A 4 -45.43 30.92 12.60
CA ASP A 4 -45.51 30.51 14.01
C ASP A 4 -44.31 30.96 14.84
N ILE A 5 -43.13 31.06 14.22
CA ILE A 5 -41.91 31.55 14.89
C ILE A 5 -42.02 33.06 15.11
N ALA A 6 -42.50 33.79 14.10
CA ALA A 6 -42.76 35.22 14.17
C ALA A 6 -43.73 35.57 15.30
N LYS A 7 -44.85 34.84 15.36
CA LYS A 7 -45.90 35.03 16.37
C LYS A 7 -45.39 34.76 17.78
N ARG A 8 -44.58 33.70 17.96
CA ARG A 8 -43.96 33.37 19.25
C ARG A 8 -42.93 34.42 19.68
N LEU A 9 -42.03 34.84 18.81
CA LEU A 9 -41.04 35.87 19.13
C LEU A 9 -41.71 37.20 19.48
N ALA A 10 -42.74 37.60 18.72
CA ALA A 10 -43.54 38.78 19.02
C ALA A 10 -44.24 38.68 20.38
N SER A 11 -44.75 37.50 20.75
CA SER A 11 -45.40 37.29 22.04
C SER A 11 -44.45 37.32 23.25
N ILE A 12 -43.16 37.04 23.04
CA ILE A 12 -42.15 36.96 24.11
C ILE A 12 -41.42 38.29 24.31
N GLY A 13 -41.09 38.99 23.22
CA GLY A 13 -40.25 40.19 23.28
C GLY A 13 -40.65 41.29 22.29
N GLY A 14 -41.87 41.25 21.75
CA GLY A 14 -42.38 42.26 20.83
C GLY A 14 -41.71 42.26 19.45
N SER A 15 -41.97 43.33 18.69
CA SER A 15 -41.48 43.52 17.32
C SER A 15 -39.96 43.66 17.24
N GLU A 16 -39.30 44.14 18.29
CA GLU A 16 -37.83 44.25 18.35
C GLU A 16 -37.13 42.89 18.29
N LEU A 17 -37.70 41.87 18.94
CA LEU A 17 -37.18 40.50 18.92
C LEU A 17 -37.33 39.85 17.53
N VAL A 18 -38.44 40.14 16.85
CA VAL A 18 -38.71 39.68 15.49
C VAL A 18 -37.75 40.33 14.50
N ASN A 19 -37.55 41.65 14.61
CA ASN A 19 -36.65 42.40 13.75
C ASN A 19 -35.18 41.98 13.97
N SER A 20 -34.76 41.78 15.22
CA SER A 20 -33.41 41.28 15.54
C SER A 20 -33.18 39.87 14.99
N TRP A 21 -34.19 38.99 15.04
CA TRP A 21 -34.10 37.66 14.45
C TRP A 21 -34.00 37.70 12.93
N GLU A 22 -34.78 38.56 12.25
CA GLU A 22 -34.67 38.71 10.79
C GLU A 22 -33.32 39.33 10.38
N GLU A 23 -32.83 40.30 11.14
CA GLU A 23 -31.51 40.90 10.93
C GLU A 23 -30.40 39.86 11.11
N ILE A 24 -30.39 39.07 12.20
CA ILE A 24 -29.41 38.00 12.43
C ILE A 24 -29.51 36.92 11.34
N ARG A 25 -30.72 36.53 10.94
CA ARG A 25 -30.93 35.54 9.86
C ARG A 25 -30.35 36.01 8.52
N THR A 26 -30.41 37.32 8.25
CA THR A 26 -29.92 37.90 6.99
C THR A 26 -28.44 38.26 7.06
N THR A 27 -27.88 38.58 8.23
CA THR A 27 -26.46 38.91 8.42
C THR A 27 -25.58 37.73 8.81
N MET A 28 -26.11 36.64 9.37
CA MET A 28 -25.35 35.40 9.54
C MET A 28 -25.05 34.80 8.16
N GLN A 29 -23.88 35.13 7.62
CA GLN A 29 -23.25 34.29 6.62
C GLN A 29 -22.92 32.94 7.29
N LEU A 30 -23.76 31.94 7.06
CA LEU A 30 -23.38 30.55 7.27
C LEU A 30 -22.07 30.33 6.51
N ARG A 31 -20.93 30.22 7.20
CA ARG A 31 -19.72 29.67 6.57
C ARG A 31 -20.05 28.21 6.30
N ARG A 32 -20.55 27.95 5.10
CA ARG A 32 -20.84 26.60 4.63
C ARG A 32 -19.52 25.85 4.62
N LEU A 33 -19.42 24.75 5.35
CA LEU A 33 -18.66 23.64 4.81
C LEU A 33 -19.34 23.29 3.47
N PRO A 34 -18.61 23.20 2.34
CA PRO A 34 -19.19 22.84 1.05
C PRO A 34 -19.97 21.54 1.17
N SER A 35 -20.92 21.35 0.25
CA SER A 35 -21.68 20.12 0.18
C SER A 35 -20.74 18.92 0.13
N ILE A 36 -21.08 17.91 0.94
CA ILE A 36 -20.49 16.56 0.90
C ILE A 36 -20.55 15.99 -0.53
N GLU A 37 -21.54 16.42 -1.32
CA GLU A 37 -21.78 15.94 -2.67
C GLU A 37 -20.73 16.45 -3.66
N ILE A 38 -20.15 15.49 -4.38
CA ILE A 38 -19.28 15.75 -5.52
C ILE A 38 -20.07 16.49 -6.62
N ASP A 39 -19.62 17.68 -6.99
CA ASP A 39 -20.19 18.38 -8.14
C ASP A 39 -19.58 17.88 -9.46
N ASN A 40 -20.30 18.11 -10.57
CA ASN A 40 -19.88 17.68 -11.91
C ASN A 40 -18.50 18.24 -12.31
N LEU A 41 -18.13 19.42 -11.83
CA LEU A 41 -16.84 20.04 -12.14
C LEU A 41 -15.69 19.28 -11.46
N SER A 42 -15.89 18.87 -10.22
CA SER A 42 -14.93 18.13 -9.40
C SER A 42 -14.74 16.71 -9.89
N LEU A 43 -15.85 16.04 -10.25
CA LEU A 43 -15.79 14.74 -10.91
C LEU A 43 -15.12 14.86 -12.29
N GLY A 44 -15.47 15.88 -13.08
CA GLY A 44 -14.87 16.16 -14.38
C GLY A 44 -13.36 16.41 -14.28
N TYR A 45 -12.91 17.18 -13.29
CA TYR A 45 -11.49 17.40 -13.01
C TYR A 45 -10.78 16.10 -12.64
N ALA A 46 -11.36 15.30 -11.73
CA ALA A 46 -10.80 14.01 -11.33
C ALA A 46 -10.66 13.04 -12.52
N LEU A 47 -11.68 12.96 -13.38
CA LEU A 47 -11.64 12.15 -14.60
C LEU A 47 -10.61 12.68 -15.60
N ALA A 48 -10.46 14.00 -15.74
CA ALA A 48 -9.47 14.60 -16.63
C ALA A 48 -8.03 14.30 -16.18
N ILE A 49 -7.70 14.46 -14.90
CA ILE A 49 -6.37 14.12 -14.37
C ILE A 49 -6.09 12.62 -14.46
N GLY A 50 -7.09 11.77 -14.20
CA GLY A 50 -6.97 10.32 -14.35
C GLY A 50 -6.80 9.87 -15.81
N GLY A 51 -7.53 10.50 -16.73
CA GLY A 51 -7.40 10.26 -18.17
C GLY A 51 -6.05 10.70 -18.73
N MET A 52 -5.56 11.89 -18.32
CA MET A 52 -4.21 12.35 -18.66
C MET A 52 -3.13 11.41 -18.11
N ALA A 53 -3.28 10.95 -16.86
CA ALA A 53 -2.38 9.98 -16.25
C ALA A 53 -2.33 8.65 -17.04
N ALA A 54 -3.48 8.14 -17.47
CA ALA A 54 -3.55 6.94 -18.33
C ALA A 54 -2.83 7.16 -19.67
N ALA A 55 -3.01 8.32 -20.31
CA ALA A 55 -2.37 8.66 -21.58
C ALA A 55 -0.83 8.77 -21.43
N ILE A 56 -0.36 9.44 -20.37
CA ILE A 56 1.06 9.57 -20.05
C ILE A 56 1.68 8.19 -19.79
N ASP A 57 1.01 7.31 -19.04
CA ASP A 57 1.47 5.94 -18.80
C ASP A 57 1.65 5.19 -20.13
N VAL A 58 0.69 5.29 -21.06
CA VAL A 58 0.78 4.66 -22.39
C VAL A 58 1.98 5.18 -23.18
N VAL A 59 2.20 6.50 -23.23
CA VAL A 59 3.32 7.10 -23.98
C VAL A 59 4.65 6.66 -23.40
N LEU A 60 4.80 6.75 -22.08
CA LEU A 60 6.03 6.35 -21.39
C LEU A 60 6.27 4.84 -21.48
N ASP A 61 5.21 4.01 -21.49
CA ASP A 61 5.32 2.57 -21.72
C ASP A 61 5.85 2.26 -23.13
N LYS A 62 5.34 2.95 -24.15
CA LYS A 62 5.84 2.83 -25.53
C LYS A 62 7.31 3.23 -25.64
N ILE A 63 7.71 4.36 -25.05
CA ILE A 63 9.11 4.81 -25.03
C ILE A 63 9.99 3.80 -24.30
N PHE A 64 9.53 3.29 -23.15
CA PHE A 64 10.24 2.27 -22.39
C PHE A 64 10.47 1.00 -23.22
N ARG A 65 9.41 0.46 -23.83
CA ARG A 65 9.49 -0.75 -24.66
C ARG A 65 10.41 -0.54 -25.86
N ALA A 66 10.33 0.59 -26.55
CA ALA A 66 11.24 0.92 -27.64
C ALA A 66 12.71 0.93 -27.19
N LYS A 67 13.00 1.59 -26.06
CA LYS A 67 14.36 1.62 -25.47
C LYS A 67 14.84 0.24 -25.04
N MET A 68 13.97 -0.60 -24.47
CA MET A 68 14.35 -1.96 -24.07
C MET A 68 14.58 -2.85 -25.29
N HIS A 69 13.76 -2.75 -26.33
CA HIS A 69 14.00 -3.43 -27.61
C HIS A 69 15.33 -3.02 -28.23
N GLU A 70 15.65 -1.73 -28.25
CA GLU A 70 16.92 -1.25 -28.79
C GLU A 70 18.11 -1.72 -27.95
N LYS A 71 18.03 -1.59 -26.63
CA LYS A 71 19.12 -1.95 -25.71
C LYS A 71 19.39 -3.45 -25.64
N HIS A 72 18.36 -4.27 -25.79
CA HIS A 72 18.43 -5.73 -25.66
C HIS A 72 18.21 -6.47 -26.97
N ARG A 73 18.26 -5.79 -28.14
CA ARG A 73 18.17 -6.47 -29.43
C ARG A 73 19.32 -7.45 -29.60
N GLU A 74 19.05 -8.49 -30.38
CA GLU A 74 20.12 -9.28 -30.97
C GLU A 74 20.94 -8.40 -31.91
N ARG A 75 22.27 -8.46 -31.76
CA ARG A 75 23.19 -7.79 -32.66
C ARG A 75 23.45 -8.64 -33.90
N THR A 76 23.81 -7.98 -35.00
CA THR A 76 24.28 -8.71 -36.18
C THR A 76 25.63 -9.37 -35.90
N PRO A 77 26.04 -10.40 -36.65
CA PRO A 77 27.36 -11.01 -36.50
C PRO A 77 28.51 -10.01 -36.54
N GLU A 78 28.44 -9.00 -37.42
CA GLU A 78 29.48 -7.97 -37.57
C GLU A 78 29.55 -7.02 -36.37
N GLU A 79 28.40 -6.62 -35.83
CA GLU A 79 28.31 -5.82 -34.61
C GLU A 79 28.84 -6.58 -33.39
N GLN A 80 28.61 -7.89 -33.36
CA GLN A 80 29.07 -8.79 -32.29
C GLN A 80 30.58 -9.01 -32.37
N GLU A 81 31.11 -9.30 -33.56
CA GLU A 81 32.55 -9.49 -33.80
C GLU A 81 33.37 -8.25 -33.39
N ALA A 82 32.87 -7.05 -33.69
CA ALA A 82 33.55 -5.81 -33.28
C ALA A 82 33.67 -5.66 -31.75
N LEU A 83 32.67 -6.14 -31.00
CA LEU A 83 32.68 -6.08 -29.54
C LEU A 83 33.53 -7.18 -28.92
N GLU A 84 33.49 -8.38 -29.48
CA GLU A 84 34.37 -9.49 -29.09
C GLU A 84 35.82 -9.10 -29.30
N LYS A 85 36.16 -8.52 -30.46
CA LYS A 85 37.51 -7.97 -30.72
C LYS A 85 37.91 -6.89 -29.71
N THR A 86 37.00 -5.98 -29.37
CA THR A 86 37.27 -4.94 -28.36
C THR A 86 37.58 -5.57 -26.99
N LEU A 87 36.86 -6.63 -26.63
CA LEU A 87 37.09 -7.37 -25.41
C LEU A 87 38.44 -8.11 -25.44
N GLU A 88 38.78 -8.76 -26.56
CA GLU A 88 40.09 -9.42 -26.77
C GLU A 88 41.25 -8.44 -26.60
N ASP A 89 41.13 -7.25 -27.20
CA ASP A 89 42.14 -6.19 -27.11
C ASP A 89 42.32 -5.74 -25.64
N ILE A 90 41.22 -5.55 -24.89
CA ILE A 90 41.25 -5.20 -23.46
C ILE A 90 41.89 -6.32 -22.64
N MET A 91 41.51 -7.58 -22.87
CA MET A 91 42.06 -8.74 -22.17
C MET A 91 43.57 -8.83 -22.40
N LYS A 92 44.02 -8.64 -23.65
CA LYS A 92 45.44 -8.63 -24.02
C LYS A 92 46.20 -7.49 -23.33
N GLU A 93 45.65 -6.28 -23.31
CA GLU A 93 46.25 -5.13 -22.59
C GLU A 93 46.42 -5.43 -21.08
N LEU A 94 45.45 -6.12 -20.48
CA LEU A 94 45.46 -6.47 -19.06
C LEU A 94 46.30 -7.73 -18.75
N GLY A 95 46.95 -8.33 -19.75
CA GLY A 95 47.76 -9.54 -19.58
C GLY A 95 46.92 -10.79 -19.26
N ILE A 96 45.63 -10.78 -19.61
CA ILE A 96 44.73 -11.93 -19.48
C ILE A 96 44.90 -12.78 -20.75
N PRO A 97 45.41 -14.02 -20.63
CA PRO A 97 45.58 -14.88 -21.79
C PRO A 97 44.22 -15.21 -22.43
N ALA A 98 44.16 -15.21 -23.76
CA ALA A 98 42.99 -15.74 -24.48
C ALA A 98 42.87 -17.24 -24.17
N GLY A 99 41.75 -17.64 -23.55
CA GLY A 99 41.56 -19.00 -23.04
C GLY A 99 41.66 -20.06 -24.15
N GLY A 100 42.55 -21.04 -23.96
CA GLY A 100 42.73 -22.21 -24.82
C GLY A 100 42.96 -23.46 -23.99
N ASP A 101 42.12 -24.47 -24.19
CA ASP A 101 42.18 -25.88 -23.75
C ASP A 101 42.44 -26.25 -22.27
N LYS A 102 42.89 -25.33 -21.40
CA LYS A 102 43.32 -25.64 -20.02
C LYS A 102 42.36 -25.22 -18.90
N GLY A 103 41.16 -24.75 -19.24
CA GLY A 103 40.15 -24.35 -18.25
C GLY A 103 40.38 -22.96 -17.65
N ASP A 104 41.29 -22.17 -18.23
CA ASP A 104 41.41 -20.74 -17.96
C ASP A 104 40.18 -20.01 -18.52
N PRO A 105 39.65 -19.01 -17.81
CA PRO A 105 38.51 -18.26 -18.27
C PRO A 105 38.83 -17.48 -19.55
N ASP A 106 38.01 -17.66 -20.58
CA ASP A 106 38.10 -16.97 -21.87
C ASP A 106 37.29 -15.66 -21.89
N MET A 107 37.03 -15.14 -23.09
CA MET A 107 36.13 -14.00 -23.36
C MET A 107 34.73 -14.11 -22.76
N ALA A 108 34.34 -15.26 -22.20
CA ALA A 108 33.04 -15.49 -21.55
C ALA A 108 33.17 -15.91 -20.07
N MET A 109 34.38 -15.89 -19.49
CA MET A 109 34.66 -16.41 -18.15
C MET A 109 34.47 -17.93 -18.05
N ASP A 110 34.86 -18.72 -19.06
CA ASP A 110 34.59 -20.17 -19.19
C ASP A 110 35.34 -21.14 -18.24
N TRP A 111 35.46 -20.80 -16.95
CA TRP A 111 36.04 -21.70 -15.93
C TRP A 111 35.02 -22.69 -15.32
N TYR A 112 33.79 -22.73 -15.86
CA TYR A 112 32.66 -23.51 -15.34
C TYR A 112 32.92 -25.03 -15.30
N LYS A 113 33.82 -25.57 -16.13
CA LYS A 113 34.20 -26.99 -16.09
C LYS A 113 34.87 -27.33 -14.76
N LYS A 114 35.83 -26.52 -14.33
CA LYS A 114 36.52 -26.64 -13.05
C LYS A 114 35.54 -26.46 -11.89
N LEU A 115 34.64 -25.48 -12.00
CA LEU A 115 33.58 -25.25 -11.01
C LEU A 115 32.68 -26.48 -10.80
N ASN A 116 32.24 -27.10 -11.90
CA ASN A 116 31.45 -28.33 -11.83
C ASN A 116 32.19 -29.47 -11.12
N GLU A 117 33.49 -29.60 -11.38
CA GLU A 117 34.34 -30.63 -10.78
C GLU A 117 34.57 -30.38 -9.29
N VAL A 118 34.98 -29.16 -8.92
CA VAL A 118 35.31 -28.82 -7.53
C VAL A 118 34.09 -28.88 -6.61
N LEU A 119 32.96 -28.35 -7.07
CA LEU A 119 31.69 -28.40 -6.34
C LEU A 119 30.96 -29.73 -6.50
N ASN A 120 31.52 -30.69 -7.25
CA ASN A 120 30.95 -32.01 -7.43
C ASN A 120 29.51 -31.96 -7.97
N LEU A 121 29.22 -31.03 -8.90
CA LEU A 121 27.90 -30.81 -9.50
C LEU A 121 27.55 -31.98 -10.42
N LYS A 122 27.16 -33.11 -9.83
CA LYS A 122 26.78 -34.34 -10.52
C LYS A 122 25.27 -34.31 -10.81
N SER A 123 24.91 -33.89 -12.04
CA SER A 123 23.55 -33.83 -12.63
C SER A 123 22.88 -32.44 -12.71
N LYS A 124 21.66 -32.25 -12.19
CA LYS A 124 20.69 -31.19 -12.55
C LYS A 124 21.17 -29.72 -12.36
N PHE A 125 22.26 -29.50 -11.60
CA PHE A 125 22.91 -28.19 -11.41
C PHE A 125 24.12 -27.94 -12.32
N LYS A 126 24.52 -28.94 -13.11
CA LYS A 126 25.76 -28.91 -13.91
C LYS A 126 25.70 -27.81 -14.96
N LEU A 127 26.66 -26.90 -14.89
CA LEU A 127 26.88 -25.85 -15.89
C LEU A 127 27.39 -26.47 -17.20
N ARG A 128 26.92 -25.93 -18.32
CA ARG A 128 27.20 -26.35 -19.69
C ARG A 128 27.53 -25.11 -20.53
N PRO A 129 28.15 -25.26 -21.71
CA PRO A 129 28.35 -24.15 -22.64
C PRO A 129 27.09 -23.27 -22.85
N ALA A 130 25.90 -23.87 -22.89
CA ALA A 130 24.64 -23.15 -23.12
C ALA A 130 24.16 -22.30 -21.92
N ASN A 131 24.68 -22.52 -20.70
CA ASN A 131 24.15 -21.88 -19.50
C ASN A 131 25.21 -21.48 -18.46
N HIS A 132 26.50 -21.67 -18.74
CA HIS A 132 27.58 -21.32 -17.83
C HIS A 132 27.59 -19.84 -17.48
N ARG A 133 27.17 -18.97 -18.42
CA ARG A 133 27.04 -17.51 -18.23
C ARG A 133 26.09 -17.13 -17.10
N MET A 134 25.33 -18.08 -16.56
CA MET A 134 24.59 -17.86 -15.32
C MET A 134 25.49 -17.48 -14.14
N VAL A 135 26.80 -17.76 -14.19
CA VAL A 135 27.78 -17.33 -13.18
C VAL A 135 28.28 -15.89 -13.37
N ASN A 136 28.07 -15.29 -14.55
CA ASN A 136 28.66 -13.99 -14.92
C ASN A 136 27.93 -12.77 -14.32
N HIS A 137 26.90 -12.98 -13.49
CA HIS A 137 26.01 -11.90 -13.02
C HIS A 137 25.66 -11.97 -11.53
N THR A 138 26.71 -12.01 -10.71
CA THR A 138 26.61 -11.40 -9.38
C THR A 138 26.51 -9.88 -9.53
N ASP A 139 26.15 -9.15 -8.46
CA ASP A 139 26.06 -7.69 -8.52
C ASP A 139 27.38 -7.10 -9.06
N GLU A 140 27.27 -6.01 -9.85
CA GLU A 140 28.41 -5.38 -10.52
C GLU A 140 29.58 -5.11 -9.57
N LYS A 141 29.28 -4.68 -8.33
CA LYS A 141 30.30 -4.38 -7.32
C LYS A 141 31.09 -5.65 -6.96
N THR A 142 30.40 -6.75 -6.68
CA THR A 142 31.05 -8.03 -6.36
C THR A 142 31.94 -8.52 -7.50
N VAL A 143 31.49 -8.39 -8.76
CA VAL A 143 32.30 -8.82 -9.92
C VAL A 143 33.55 -7.95 -10.06
N ILE A 144 33.42 -6.64 -9.91
CA ILE A 144 34.57 -5.73 -9.98
C ILE A 144 35.56 -6.01 -8.84
N GLU A 145 35.09 -6.22 -7.61
CA GLU A 145 35.94 -6.56 -6.48
C GLU A 145 36.70 -7.88 -6.69
N MET A 146 36.04 -8.91 -7.26
CA MET A 146 36.71 -10.15 -7.64
C MET A 146 37.79 -9.90 -8.69
N LEU A 147 37.47 -9.19 -9.77
CA LEU A 147 38.43 -8.87 -10.83
C LEU A 147 39.64 -8.09 -10.28
N MET A 148 39.42 -7.11 -9.40
CA MET A 148 40.50 -6.36 -8.73
C MET A 148 41.45 -7.28 -7.96
N ASN A 149 40.91 -8.30 -7.29
CA ASN A 149 41.69 -9.29 -6.55
C ASN A 149 42.31 -10.37 -7.44
N GLY A 150 42.05 -10.35 -8.75
CA GLY A 150 42.51 -11.36 -9.68
C GLY A 150 41.70 -12.66 -9.58
N GLU A 151 40.48 -12.60 -9.06
CA GLU A 151 39.66 -13.75 -8.73
C GLU A 151 38.49 -13.94 -9.71
N ALA A 152 38.08 -15.19 -9.89
CA ALA A 152 36.78 -15.54 -10.43
C ALA A 152 36.12 -16.59 -9.54
N GLY A 153 34.80 -16.52 -9.40
CA GLY A 153 34.11 -17.33 -8.41
C GLY A 153 32.65 -16.94 -8.22
N PHE A 154 31.98 -17.64 -7.32
CA PHE A 154 30.70 -17.22 -6.78
C PHE A 154 30.66 -17.50 -5.28
N GLY A 155 29.92 -16.68 -4.54
CA GLY A 155 29.81 -16.84 -3.11
C GLY A 155 31.15 -16.85 -2.37
N ASP A 156 31.34 -17.85 -1.51
CA ASP A 156 32.58 -18.04 -0.74
C ASP A 156 33.66 -18.77 -1.55
N TYR A 157 33.29 -19.28 -2.74
CA TYR A 157 34.22 -19.93 -3.65
C TYR A 157 34.89 -18.88 -4.55
N ARG A 158 36.19 -18.68 -4.35
CA ARG A 158 37.04 -17.77 -5.13
C ARG A 158 38.29 -18.51 -5.60
N GLU A 159 38.58 -18.41 -6.89
CA GLU A 159 39.85 -18.87 -7.45
C GLU A 159 40.60 -17.72 -8.07
N GLN A 160 41.92 -17.69 -7.86
CA GLN A 160 42.79 -16.72 -8.49
C GLN A 160 43.03 -17.12 -9.95
N LEU A 161 42.37 -16.43 -10.88
CA LEU A 161 42.35 -16.75 -12.31
C LEU A 161 42.81 -15.58 -13.20
N TYR A 162 42.89 -14.37 -12.64
CA TYR A 162 43.32 -13.16 -13.34
C TYR A 162 44.51 -12.50 -12.62
N PRO A 163 45.29 -11.68 -13.33
CA PRO A 163 46.15 -10.72 -12.66
C PRO A 163 45.32 -9.75 -11.82
N LYS A 164 45.86 -9.34 -10.66
CA LYS A 164 45.28 -8.23 -9.90
C LYS A 164 45.29 -6.98 -10.75
N MET A 165 44.20 -6.22 -10.70
CA MET A 165 44.03 -5.04 -11.54
C MET A 165 43.39 -3.89 -10.75
N SER A 166 43.53 -2.67 -11.26
CA SER A 166 42.88 -1.51 -10.65
C SER A 166 41.36 -1.56 -10.82
N TYR A 167 40.63 -0.75 -10.05
CA TYR A 167 39.20 -0.60 -10.20
C TYR A 167 38.81 -0.21 -11.64
N GLU A 168 39.53 0.73 -12.25
CA GLU A 168 39.27 1.22 -13.60
C GLU A 168 39.47 0.12 -14.65
N ALA A 169 40.52 -0.69 -14.48
CA ALA A 169 40.78 -1.84 -15.35
C ALA A 169 39.69 -2.92 -15.21
N ALA A 170 39.32 -3.28 -13.97
CA ALA A 170 38.26 -4.23 -13.68
C ALA A 170 36.90 -3.76 -14.21
N LYS A 171 36.57 -2.48 -14.03
CA LYS A 171 35.35 -1.86 -14.53
C LYS A 171 35.31 -1.85 -16.06
N ARG A 172 36.41 -1.49 -16.72
CA ARG A 172 36.52 -1.50 -18.19
C ARG A 172 36.35 -2.91 -18.76
N LEU A 173 36.99 -3.91 -18.15
CA LEU A 173 36.85 -5.31 -18.55
C LEU A 173 35.41 -5.80 -18.37
N TYR A 174 34.82 -5.56 -17.19
CA TYR A 174 33.43 -5.91 -16.91
C TYR A 174 32.46 -5.27 -17.91
N ASP A 175 32.56 -3.97 -18.15
CA ASP A 175 31.66 -3.26 -19.07
C ASP A 175 31.76 -3.78 -20.51
N ALA A 176 32.97 -4.13 -20.97
CA ALA A 176 33.20 -4.76 -22.27
C ALA A 176 32.57 -6.16 -22.36
N HIS A 177 32.75 -7.01 -21.34
CA HIS A 177 32.10 -8.32 -21.22
C HIS A 177 30.58 -8.24 -21.28
N ILE A 178 29.99 -7.37 -20.45
CA ILE A 178 28.54 -7.16 -20.40
C ILE A 178 28.02 -6.64 -21.74
N ALA A 179 28.77 -5.76 -22.40
CA ALA A 179 28.43 -5.25 -23.71
C ALA A 179 28.44 -6.38 -24.75
N ALA A 180 29.49 -7.20 -24.82
CA ALA A 180 29.60 -8.32 -25.74
C ALA A 180 28.47 -9.36 -25.53
N ASP A 181 28.18 -9.71 -24.27
CA ASP A 181 27.22 -10.78 -23.99
C ASP A 181 25.74 -10.36 -24.16
N ARG A 182 25.42 -9.08 -23.91
CA ARG A 182 24.02 -8.59 -23.97
C ARG A 182 23.38 -8.76 -25.35
N GLY A 183 24.17 -8.60 -26.41
CA GLY A 183 23.74 -8.63 -27.81
C GLY A 183 23.60 -10.03 -28.41
N THR A 184 23.99 -11.08 -27.67
CA THR A 184 23.93 -12.46 -28.15
C THR A 184 22.51 -13.04 -28.11
N LYS A 185 22.28 -14.14 -28.85
CA LYS A 185 21.03 -14.92 -28.81
C LYS A 185 20.64 -15.34 -27.38
N GLN A 186 21.63 -15.70 -26.58
CA GLN A 186 21.42 -16.16 -25.21
C GLN A 186 21.22 -15.00 -24.24
N SER A 187 21.80 -13.83 -24.54
CA SER A 187 21.83 -12.63 -23.69
C SER A 187 22.30 -12.94 -22.25
N LEU A 188 22.20 -11.95 -21.37
CA LEU A 188 22.59 -12.09 -19.96
C LEU A 188 21.46 -12.79 -19.17
N PRO A 189 21.75 -13.64 -18.16
CA PRO A 189 20.76 -14.03 -17.16
C PRO A 189 20.23 -12.83 -16.36
N LEU A 190 19.05 -12.99 -15.76
CA LEU A 190 18.55 -12.04 -14.76
C LEU A 190 19.25 -12.32 -13.42
N SER A 191 19.60 -11.29 -12.66
CA SER A 191 20.36 -11.43 -11.40
C SER A 191 19.69 -12.38 -10.40
N PHE A 192 18.35 -12.40 -10.34
CA PHE A 192 17.65 -13.33 -9.45
C PHE A 192 17.83 -14.79 -9.89
N MET A 193 17.93 -15.08 -11.19
CA MET A 193 18.12 -16.44 -11.69
C MET A 193 19.46 -16.99 -11.22
N THR A 194 20.52 -16.18 -11.38
CA THR A 194 21.86 -16.48 -10.86
C THR A 194 21.83 -16.68 -9.35
N TRP A 195 21.19 -15.76 -8.62
CA TRP A 195 21.09 -15.86 -7.17
C TRP A 195 20.40 -17.14 -6.71
N PHE A 196 19.23 -17.47 -7.28
CA PHE A 196 18.50 -18.68 -6.88
C PHE A 196 19.23 -19.96 -7.23
N TRP A 197 19.91 -20.01 -8.38
CA TRP A 197 20.79 -21.14 -8.70
C TRP A 197 21.93 -21.26 -7.68
N GLU A 198 22.63 -20.17 -7.37
CA GLU A 198 23.69 -20.15 -6.37
C GLU A 198 23.18 -20.65 -5.01
N GLN A 199 22.03 -20.16 -4.54
CA GLN A 199 21.49 -20.57 -3.25
C GLN A 199 21.08 -22.05 -3.23
N SER A 200 20.60 -22.60 -4.35
CA SER A 200 20.35 -24.04 -4.46
C SER A 200 21.64 -24.86 -4.40
N VAL A 201 22.74 -24.38 -5.01
CA VAL A 201 24.05 -25.03 -4.92
C VAL A 201 24.59 -24.99 -3.50
N ARG A 202 24.50 -23.84 -2.82
CA ARG A 202 24.88 -23.67 -1.40
C ARG A 202 24.08 -24.58 -0.48
N ALA A 203 22.77 -24.68 -0.68
CA ALA A 203 21.93 -25.58 0.11
C ALA A 203 22.25 -27.07 -0.11
N ALA A 204 22.68 -27.45 -1.32
CA ALA A 204 23.06 -28.82 -1.64
C ALA A 204 24.49 -29.18 -1.17
N ASN A 205 25.41 -28.22 -1.17
CA ASN A 205 26.83 -28.42 -0.84
C ASN A 205 27.38 -27.29 0.08
N PRO A 206 26.85 -27.11 1.30
CA PRO A 206 27.20 -25.98 2.16
C PRO A 206 28.68 -26.00 2.59
N GLU A 207 29.27 -27.18 2.75
CA GLU A 207 30.68 -27.36 3.12
C GLU A 207 31.67 -26.78 2.09
N LYS A 208 31.27 -26.69 0.81
CA LYS A 208 32.15 -26.25 -0.28
C LYS A 208 31.76 -24.89 -0.87
N ALA A 209 30.46 -24.58 -0.92
CA ALA A 209 29.94 -23.35 -1.51
C ALA A 209 29.54 -22.29 -0.48
N GLY A 210 29.63 -22.63 0.82
CA GLY A 210 29.13 -21.82 1.92
C GLY A 210 27.65 -22.08 2.21
N GLU A 211 27.21 -21.69 3.41
CA GLU A 211 25.81 -21.82 3.82
C GLU A 211 24.87 -20.98 2.93
N PRO A 212 23.65 -21.46 2.65
CA PRO A 212 22.66 -20.67 1.92
C PRO A 212 22.20 -19.46 2.75
N ASN A 213 21.83 -18.39 2.05
CA ASN A 213 21.29 -17.18 2.66
C ASN A 213 20.06 -17.50 3.52
N ALA A 214 19.93 -16.86 4.69
CA ALA A 214 18.83 -17.09 5.63
C ALA A 214 17.44 -16.91 5.01
N ILE A 215 17.27 -15.97 4.06
CA ILE A 215 16.00 -15.77 3.34
C ILE A 215 15.69 -16.98 2.46
N TYR A 216 16.69 -17.50 1.75
CA TYR A 216 16.51 -18.70 0.93
C TYR A 216 16.22 -19.93 1.81
N ALA A 217 16.95 -20.09 2.90
CA ALA A 217 16.74 -21.16 3.88
C ALA A 217 15.35 -21.08 4.55
N PHE A 218 14.84 -19.87 4.78
CA PHE A 218 13.47 -19.65 5.23
C PHE A 218 12.46 -20.04 4.15
N LEU A 219 12.61 -19.53 2.92
CA LEU A 219 11.71 -19.85 1.81
C LEU A 219 11.63 -21.36 1.53
N SER A 220 12.77 -22.06 1.58
CA SER A 220 12.81 -23.51 1.37
C SER A 220 12.11 -24.29 2.49
N LYS A 221 12.18 -23.80 3.75
CA LYS A 221 11.47 -24.39 4.89
C LYS A 221 9.95 -24.17 4.88
N PHE A 222 9.48 -23.04 4.36
CA PHE A 222 8.05 -22.70 4.34
C PHE A 222 7.31 -23.22 3.09
N MET A 223 8.04 -23.66 2.07
CA MET A 223 7.47 -24.17 0.82
C MET A 223 7.97 -25.60 0.47
N PRO A 224 7.99 -26.58 1.40
CA PRO A 224 8.55 -27.90 1.15
C PRO A 224 7.72 -28.72 0.13
N ASN A 225 6.44 -28.39 -0.03
CA ASN A 225 5.50 -29.09 -0.90
C ASN A 225 5.13 -28.32 -2.18
N VAL A 226 5.79 -27.18 -2.45
CA VAL A 226 5.53 -26.43 -3.67
C VAL A 226 6.26 -27.08 -4.83
N ASP A 227 5.48 -27.61 -5.77
CA ASP A 227 6.01 -28.17 -7.01
C ASP A 227 6.38 -27.02 -7.97
N TRP A 228 7.63 -26.55 -7.85
CA TRP A 228 8.16 -25.45 -8.63
C TRP A 228 8.17 -25.74 -10.13
N SER A 229 8.34 -27.00 -10.55
CA SER A 229 8.30 -27.36 -11.98
C SER A 229 6.90 -27.11 -12.54
N LYS A 230 5.84 -27.52 -11.84
CA LYS A 230 4.45 -27.25 -12.25
C LYS A 230 4.14 -25.76 -12.29
N TRP A 231 4.54 -25.01 -11.28
CA TRP A 231 4.31 -23.56 -11.25
C TRP A 231 5.03 -22.84 -12.40
N ILE A 232 6.29 -23.16 -12.64
CA ILE A 232 7.09 -22.51 -13.69
C ILE A 232 6.64 -22.96 -15.08
N ASN A 233 6.35 -24.25 -15.29
CA ASN A 233 5.80 -24.74 -16.57
C ASN A 233 4.48 -24.06 -16.91
N LYS A 234 3.60 -23.89 -15.91
CA LYS A 234 2.33 -23.17 -16.07
C LYS A 234 2.55 -21.68 -16.38
N LEU A 235 3.47 -21.01 -15.67
CA LEU A 235 3.79 -19.60 -15.91
C LEU A 235 4.44 -19.37 -17.28
N CYS A 236 5.25 -20.31 -17.75
CA CYS A 236 5.92 -20.24 -19.05
C CYS A 236 5.08 -20.80 -20.21
N GLY A 237 3.88 -21.36 -19.93
CA GLY A 237 2.99 -21.94 -20.94
C GLY A 237 3.59 -23.12 -21.70
N LYS A 238 4.54 -23.85 -21.10
CA LYS A 238 5.27 -24.96 -21.73
C LYS A 238 5.30 -26.16 -20.78
N ASP A 239 4.42 -27.12 -21.01
CA ASP A 239 4.41 -28.37 -20.27
C ASP A 239 5.70 -29.17 -20.53
N GLY A 240 6.32 -29.67 -19.46
CA GLY A 240 7.55 -30.47 -19.54
C GLY A 240 8.84 -29.68 -19.79
N LEU A 241 8.81 -28.34 -19.80
CA LEU A 241 10.03 -27.53 -19.93
C LEU A 241 10.99 -27.76 -18.74
N ILE A 242 10.43 -27.72 -17.53
CA ILE A 242 11.10 -28.00 -16.27
C ILE A 242 10.73 -29.42 -15.83
N PRO A 243 11.70 -30.32 -15.60
CA PRO A 243 11.44 -31.68 -15.13
C PRO A 243 10.73 -31.71 -13.78
N ASP A 244 9.91 -32.74 -13.54
CA ASP A 244 9.25 -32.93 -12.25
C ASP A 244 10.26 -33.17 -11.11
N GLY A 245 9.95 -32.58 -9.95
CA GLY A 245 10.84 -32.59 -8.80
C GLY A 245 12.13 -31.82 -9.03
N ALA A 246 12.16 -30.86 -9.97
CA ALA A 246 13.27 -29.94 -10.11
C ALA A 246 13.31 -28.96 -8.93
N THR A 247 14.51 -28.70 -8.41
CA THR A 247 14.69 -27.62 -7.44
C THR A 247 14.52 -26.27 -8.12
N PHE A 248 14.29 -25.21 -7.33
CA PHE A 248 14.11 -23.88 -7.89
C PHE A 248 15.34 -23.38 -8.69
N GLY A 249 16.56 -23.69 -8.24
CA GLY A 249 17.79 -23.37 -8.96
C GLY A 249 17.97 -24.15 -10.26
N GLU A 250 17.54 -25.42 -10.30
CA GLU A 250 17.53 -26.22 -11.54
C GLU A 250 16.56 -25.64 -12.56
N ALA A 251 15.40 -25.17 -12.08
CA ALA A 251 14.43 -24.51 -12.94
C ALA A 251 15.00 -23.22 -13.54
N MET A 252 15.70 -22.39 -12.76
CA MET A 252 16.35 -21.18 -13.27
C MET A 252 17.43 -21.51 -14.31
N LEU A 253 18.26 -22.52 -14.06
CA LEU A 253 19.27 -23.01 -15.00
C LEU A 253 18.64 -23.47 -16.32
N LYS A 254 17.50 -24.18 -16.25
CA LYS A 254 16.81 -24.70 -17.42
C LYS A 254 16.09 -23.61 -18.21
N LEU A 255 15.49 -22.63 -17.52
CA LEU A 255 14.89 -21.46 -18.14
C LEU A 255 15.93 -20.64 -18.92
N TYR A 256 17.13 -20.49 -18.37
CA TYR A 256 18.23 -19.84 -19.07
C TYR A 256 18.71 -20.70 -20.24
N GLU A 257 19.06 -21.98 -20.02
CA GLU A 257 19.56 -22.90 -21.06
C GLU A 257 18.67 -22.93 -22.30
N THR A 258 17.35 -22.92 -22.12
CA THR A 258 16.37 -22.99 -23.22
C THR A 258 16.08 -21.64 -23.87
N GLY A 259 16.68 -20.55 -23.39
CA GLY A 259 16.39 -19.19 -23.82
C GLY A 259 14.97 -18.74 -23.46
N THR A 260 14.24 -19.47 -22.62
CA THR A 260 12.88 -19.13 -22.20
C THR A 260 12.88 -17.89 -21.31
N LEU A 261 13.95 -17.69 -20.52
CA LEU A 261 14.12 -16.49 -19.72
C LEU A 261 15.59 -16.04 -19.71
N ASN A 262 15.81 -14.81 -20.13
CA ASN A 262 17.07 -14.06 -20.03
C ASN A 262 16.71 -12.56 -20.02
N GLN A 263 17.71 -11.68 -19.87
CA GLN A 263 17.48 -10.24 -19.85
C GLN A 263 16.76 -9.74 -21.10
N ARG A 264 17.12 -10.25 -22.29
CA ARG A 264 16.45 -9.88 -23.53
C ARG A 264 14.97 -10.22 -23.47
N VAL A 265 14.63 -11.51 -23.34
CA VAL A 265 13.24 -11.99 -23.33
C VAL A 265 12.43 -11.30 -22.23
N PHE A 266 13.03 -11.09 -21.06
CA PHE A 266 12.38 -10.39 -19.96
C PHE A 266 12.12 -8.92 -20.29
N TRP A 267 13.14 -8.13 -20.61
CA TRP A 267 13.02 -6.68 -20.81
C TRP A 267 12.25 -6.29 -22.07
N THR A 268 12.28 -7.13 -23.11
CA THR A 268 11.47 -6.94 -24.32
C THR A 268 10.07 -7.55 -24.20
N GLY A 269 9.79 -8.33 -23.16
CA GLY A 269 8.49 -8.95 -22.90
C GLY A 269 7.58 -8.11 -22.00
N ASP A 270 6.34 -8.58 -21.83
CA ASP A 270 5.34 -7.91 -20.99
C ASP A 270 5.69 -7.93 -19.50
N LEU A 271 6.37 -8.96 -19.04
CA LEU A 271 6.85 -9.05 -17.66
C LEU A 271 7.88 -7.96 -17.34
N GLY A 272 8.86 -7.73 -18.22
CA GLY A 272 9.84 -6.65 -18.03
C GLY A 272 9.22 -5.26 -18.17
N ALA A 273 8.24 -5.09 -19.06
CA ALA A 273 7.46 -3.86 -19.15
C ALA A 273 6.66 -3.57 -17.87
N ALA A 274 6.04 -4.59 -17.29
CA ALA A 274 5.33 -4.46 -16.02
C ALA A 274 6.27 -4.07 -14.88
N VAL A 275 7.40 -4.79 -14.73
CA VAL A 275 8.40 -4.52 -13.67
C VAL A 275 9.06 -3.16 -13.84
N GLY A 276 9.51 -2.82 -15.05
CA GLY A 276 10.09 -1.51 -15.36
C GLY A 276 9.09 -0.36 -15.22
N GLY A 277 7.80 -0.64 -15.38
CA GLY A 277 6.71 0.33 -15.24
C GLY A 277 6.32 0.67 -13.81
N ILE A 278 6.69 -0.12 -12.79
CA ILE A 278 6.25 0.09 -11.40
C ILE A 278 6.63 1.47 -10.88
N LYS A 279 7.90 1.89 -11.05
CA LYS A 279 8.37 3.20 -10.57
C LYS A 279 7.63 4.36 -11.23
N ARG A 280 7.42 4.27 -12.55
CA ARG A 280 6.65 5.26 -13.31
C ARG A 280 5.21 5.33 -12.82
N ARG A 281 4.54 4.18 -12.69
CA ARG A 281 3.14 4.11 -12.23
C ARG A 281 2.99 4.63 -10.80
N ALA A 282 3.98 4.43 -9.94
CA ALA A 282 4.06 5.04 -8.61
C ALA A 282 4.12 6.57 -8.66
N VAL A 283 4.98 7.14 -9.51
CA VAL A 283 5.06 8.60 -9.69
C VAL A 283 3.75 9.15 -10.26
N ILE A 284 3.19 8.52 -11.30
CA ILE A 284 1.91 8.92 -11.89
C ILE A 284 0.78 8.90 -10.85
N ALA A 285 0.70 7.83 -10.05
CA ALA A 285 -0.29 7.71 -8.99
C ALA A 285 -0.14 8.82 -7.94
N ALA A 286 1.10 9.13 -7.52
CA ALA A 286 1.36 10.21 -6.57
C ALA A 286 1.02 11.60 -7.15
N THR A 287 1.33 11.86 -8.42
CA THR A 287 1.00 13.14 -9.06
C THR A 287 -0.51 13.37 -9.15
N MET A 288 -1.31 12.32 -9.37
CA MET A 288 -2.78 12.45 -9.32
C MET A 288 -3.28 12.85 -7.92
N GLU A 289 -2.72 12.25 -6.86
CA GLU A 289 -3.05 12.65 -5.49
C GLU A 289 -2.74 14.13 -5.26
N ILE A 290 -1.55 14.58 -5.68
CA ILE A 290 -1.14 16.00 -5.61
C ILE A 290 -2.10 16.89 -6.42
N GLY A 291 -2.55 16.44 -7.60
CA GLY A 291 -3.53 17.16 -8.41
C GLY A 291 -4.83 17.41 -7.67
N VAL A 292 -5.35 16.41 -6.95
CA VAL A 292 -6.54 16.59 -6.10
C VAL A 292 -6.26 17.51 -4.91
N GLU A 293 -5.08 17.42 -4.30
CA GLU A 293 -4.67 18.31 -3.19
C GLU A 293 -4.58 19.79 -3.60
N ILE A 294 -4.12 20.06 -4.81
CA ILE A 294 -4.05 21.40 -5.39
C ILE A 294 -5.46 21.91 -5.69
N PHE A 295 -6.32 21.07 -6.27
CA PHE A 295 -7.72 21.42 -6.51
C PHE A 295 -8.44 21.77 -5.20
N ALA A 296 -8.31 20.92 -4.18
CA ALA A 296 -8.91 21.14 -2.87
C ALA A 296 -8.46 22.47 -2.26
N PHE A 297 -7.16 22.78 -2.33
CA PHE A 297 -6.63 24.04 -1.83
C PHE A 297 -7.19 25.24 -2.59
N ALA A 298 -7.16 25.21 -3.93
CA ALA A 298 -7.66 26.29 -4.78
C ALA A 298 -9.17 26.54 -4.57
N GLU A 299 -9.95 25.46 -4.41
CA GLU A 299 -11.37 25.55 -4.09
C GLU A 299 -11.60 26.18 -2.70
N GLY A 300 -10.79 25.81 -1.70
CA GLY A 300 -10.86 26.38 -0.35
C GLY A 300 -10.53 27.87 -0.30
N VAL A 301 -9.58 28.33 -1.11
CA VAL A 301 -9.27 29.76 -1.28
C VAL A 301 -10.41 30.47 -1.99
N LYS A 302 -10.91 29.93 -3.10
CA LYS A 302 -12.01 30.53 -3.87
C LYS A 302 -13.30 30.69 -3.05
N LEU A 303 -13.61 29.73 -2.19
CA LEU A 303 -14.79 29.75 -1.32
C LEU A 303 -14.57 30.56 -0.03
N GLY A 304 -13.40 31.18 0.15
CA GLY A 304 -13.08 32.02 1.30
C GLY A 304 -12.90 31.26 2.62
N PHE A 305 -12.81 29.92 2.59
CA PHE A 305 -12.51 29.13 3.77
C PHE A 305 -11.04 29.27 4.17
N ILE A 306 -10.16 29.24 3.17
CA ILE A 306 -8.71 29.43 3.32
C ILE A 306 -8.41 30.88 2.95
N SER A 307 -7.89 31.66 3.91
CA SER A 307 -7.35 32.99 3.63
C SER A 307 -5.83 32.89 3.54
N LEU A 308 -5.24 33.46 2.48
CA LEU A 308 -3.79 33.53 2.33
C LEU A 308 -3.15 34.55 3.29
N ASP A 309 -3.96 35.44 3.87
CA ASP A 309 -3.54 36.42 4.87
C ASP A 309 -3.55 35.86 6.29
N ASP A 310 -4.02 34.62 6.49
CA ASP A 310 -3.98 33.95 7.79
C ASP A 310 -2.53 33.62 8.20
N ASN A 311 -2.27 33.57 9.51
CA ASN A 311 -0.98 33.07 10.00
C ASN A 311 -0.77 31.58 9.65
N LEU A 312 0.49 31.13 9.64
CA LEU A 312 0.88 29.80 9.13
C LEU A 312 0.16 28.65 9.84
N ASP A 313 -0.06 28.76 11.15
CA ASP A 313 -0.74 27.75 11.96
C ASP A 313 -2.23 27.65 11.58
N THR A 314 -2.90 28.80 11.41
CA THR A 314 -4.30 28.88 11.00
C THR A 314 -4.48 28.38 9.57
N LEU A 315 -3.58 28.78 8.66
CA LEU A 315 -3.56 28.32 7.27
C LEU A 315 -3.41 26.80 7.20
N THR A 316 -2.46 26.23 7.96
CA THR A 316 -2.20 24.78 8.01
C THR A 316 -3.41 24.04 8.54
N ARG A 317 -3.99 24.51 9.64
CA ARG A 317 -5.17 23.92 10.25
C ARG A 317 -6.36 23.93 9.30
N LYS A 318 -6.72 25.10 8.75
CA LYS A 318 -7.84 25.23 7.81
C LYS A 318 -7.64 24.42 6.55
N THR A 319 -6.43 24.39 6.00
CA THR A 319 -6.10 23.59 4.81
C THR A 319 -6.31 22.10 5.10
N LYS A 320 -5.89 21.60 6.26
CA LYS A 320 -6.11 20.21 6.68
C LYS A 320 -7.59 19.90 6.90
N GLU A 321 -8.30 20.79 7.61
CA GLU A 321 -9.74 20.65 7.86
C GLU A 321 -10.51 20.57 6.54
N TRP A 322 -10.15 21.41 5.58
CA TRP A 322 -10.77 21.48 4.27
C TRP A 322 -10.51 20.23 3.42
N ARG A 323 -9.25 19.78 3.33
CA ARG A 323 -8.82 18.64 2.51
C ARG A 323 -9.37 17.29 2.98
N GLU A 324 -9.81 17.19 4.22
CA GLU A 324 -10.39 15.96 4.79
C GLU A 324 -11.88 15.76 4.44
N GLN A 325 -12.47 16.61 3.60
CA GLN A 325 -13.84 16.42 3.12
C GLN A 325 -13.98 15.14 2.27
N PRO A 326 -15.10 14.38 2.42
CA PRO A 326 -15.35 13.15 1.67
C PRO A 326 -15.25 13.32 0.14
N LYS A 327 -15.72 14.46 -0.37
CA LYS A 327 -15.63 14.85 -1.78
C LYS A 327 -14.22 14.70 -2.37
N TYR A 328 -13.17 15.10 -1.65
CA TYR A 328 -11.80 14.97 -2.15
C TYR A 328 -11.29 13.52 -2.11
N MET A 329 -11.85 12.69 -1.24
CA MET A 329 -11.62 11.25 -1.28
C MET A 329 -12.29 10.62 -2.50
N ASP A 330 -13.52 11.04 -2.83
CA ASP A 330 -14.22 10.61 -4.05
C ASP A 330 -13.45 11.01 -5.32
N MET A 331 -12.91 12.24 -5.36
CA MET A 331 -12.06 12.70 -6.46
C MET A 331 -10.79 11.85 -6.61
N ARG A 332 -10.11 11.51 -5.51
CA ARG A 332 -8.93 10.62 -5.55
C ARG A 332 -9.31 9.24 -6.07
N ILE A 333 -10.41 8.66 -5.59
CA ILE A 333 -10.91 7.36 -6.06
C ILE A 333 -11.22 7.43 -7.57
N ALA A 334 -11.98 8.43 -8.02
CA ALA A 334 -12.35 8.60 -9.41
C ALA A 334 -11.14 8.78 -10.33
N ALA A 335 -10.17 9.60 -9.92
CA ALA A 335 -8.92 9.81 -10.68
C ALA A 335 -8.11 8.52 -10.81
N GLN A 336 -7.92 7.78 -9.71
CA GLN A 336 -7.19 6.52 -9.72
C GLN A 336 -7.93 5.42 -10.51
N CYS A 337 -9.26 5.38 -10.43
CA CYS A 337 -10.10 4.47 -11.24
C CYS A 337 -9.97 4.79 -12.74
N ALA A 338 -10.05 6.06 -13.13
CA ALA A 338 -9.86 6.48 -14.51
C ALA A 338 -8.45 6.12 -15.02
N ALA A 339 -7.41 6.33 -14.21
CA ALA A 339 -6.04 5.94 -14.56
C ALA A 339 -5.85 4.41 -14.69
N CYS A 340 -6.55 3.62 -13.87
CA CYS A 340 -6.51 2.17 -13.94
C CYS A 340 -7.31 1.62 -15.13
N SER A 341 -8.40 2.28 -15.54
CA SER A 341 -9.32 1.82 -16.59
C SER A 341 -8.60 1.51 -17.92
N GLY A 342 -7.60 2.31 -18.31
CA GLY A 342 -6.82 2.08 -19.52
C GLY A 342 -5.93 0.83 -19.48
N GLY A 343 -5.48 0.42 -18.29
CA GLY A 343 -4.78 -0.85 -18.09
C GLY A 343 -5.74 -2.04 -18.10
N ILE A 344 -6.90 -1.90 -17.46
CA ILE A 344 -7.95 -2.93 -17.41
C ILE A 344 -8.51 -3.22 -18.81
N ALA A 345 -8.83 -2.18 -19.60
CA ALA A 345 -9.31 -2.36 -20.97
C ALA A 345 -8.26 -3.06 -21.87
N ARG A 346 -6.98 -2.69 -21.73
CA ARG A 346 -5.89 -3.36 -22.45
C ARG A 346 -5.72 -4.82 -22.02
N ALA A 347 -5.82 -5.11 -20.73
CA ALA A 347 -5.77 -6.47 -20.20
C ALA A 347 -6.95 -7.31 -20.70
N ALA A 348 -8.15 -6.74 -20.75
CA ALA A 348 -9.33 -7.42 -21.26
C ALA A 348 -9.23 -7.72 -22.77
N ILE A 349 -8.68 -6.80 -23.56
CA ILE A 349 -8.53 -6.98 -25.02
C ILE A 349 -7.37 -7.94 -25.36
N LYS A 350 -6.26 -7.86 -24.63
CA LYS A 350 -5.04 -8.62 -24.95
C LYS A 350 -4.86 -9.91 -24.15
N GLY A 351 -5.70 -10.15 -23.13
CA GLY A 351 -5.55 -11.25 -22.18
C GLY A 351 -4.34 -11.12 -21.24
N ASP A 352 -3.60 -10.02 -21.29
CA ASP A 352 -2.39 -9.80 -20.48
C ASP A 352 -2.69 -8.94 -19.24
N VAL A 353 -2.83 -9.64 -18.11
CA VAL A 353 -3.13 -9.09 -16.79
C VAL A 353 -1.98 -8.22 -16.26
N LEU A 354 -0.74 -8.37 -16.77
CA LEU A 354 0.42 -7.59 -16.33
C LEU A 354 0.36 -6.12 -16.76
N ASN A 355 -0.54 -5.79 -17.70
CA ASN A 355 -0.82 -4.41 -18.11
C ASN A 355 -1.71 -3.64 -17.12
N ILE A 356 -2.26 -4.29 -16.09
CA ILE A 356 -3.06 -3.60 -15.07
C ILE A 356 -2.16 -2.65 -14.26
N ASN A 357 -2.66 -1.42 -14.02
CA ASN A 357 -1.98 -0.47 -13.14
C ASN A 357 -2.28 -0.81 -11.67
N TYR A 358 -1.60 -1.83 -11.16
CA TYR A 358 -1.75 -2.30 -9.77
C TYR A 358 -1.46 -1.23 -8.71
N VAL A 359 -0.64 -0.22 -9.02
CA VAL A 359 -0.38 0.90 -8.10
C VAL A 359 -1.65 1.72 -7.91
N SER A 360 -2.30 2.14 -9.00
CA SER A 360 -3.56 2.89 -8.92
C SER A 360 -4.67 2.05 -8.30
N LEU A 361 -4.74 0.75 -8.61
CA LEU A 361 -5.67 -0.17 -7.94
C LEU A 361 -5.44 -0.21 -6.42
N GLY A 362 -4.18 -0.32 -5.99
CA GLY A 362 -3.80 -0.29 -4.58
C GLY A 362 -4.18 1.03 -3.89
N MET A 363 -4.03 2.16 -4.59
CA MET A 363 -4.46 3.47 -4.09
C MET A 363 -5.99 3.57 -3.96
N VAL A 364 -6.76 3.05 -4.93
CA VAL A 364 -8.23 2.95 -4.81
C VAL A 364 -8.61 2.16 -3.57
N MET A 365 -8.01 0.97 -3.38
CA MET A 365 -8.28 0.12 -2.21
C MET A 365 -7.92 0.81 -0.90
N ARG A 366 -6.79 1.52 -0.84
CA ARG A 366 -6.39 2.33 0.31
C ARG A 366 -7.43 3.39 0.63
N HIS A 367 -7.90 4.13 -0.37
CA HIS A 367 -8.87 5.20 -0.18
C HIS A 367 -10.23 4.65 0.27
N LEU A 368 -10.70 3.55 -0.34
CA LEU A 368 -11.91 2.84 0.08
C LEU A 368 -11.82 2.35 1.54
N TRP A 369 -10.66 1.85 1.97
CA TRP A 369 -10.45 1.42 3.36
C TRP A 369 -10.54 2.58 4.36
N ILE A 370 -10.05 3.76 3.98
CA ILE A 370 -10.02 4.95 4.85
C ILE A 370 -11.34 5.73 4.77
N TYR A 371 -12.12 5.54 3.71
CA TYR A 371 -13.35 6.29 3.41
C TYR A 371 -14.34 6.40 4.59
N PRO A 372 -14.69 5.31 5.30
CA PRO A 372 -15.65 5.40 6.42
C PRO A 372 -15.14 6.28 7.57
N ARG A 373 -13.82 6.27 7.82
CA ARG A 373 -13.20 7.11 8.85
C ARG A 373 -13.20 8.59 8.45
N ALA A 374 -12.99 8.88 7.16
CA ALA A 374 -13.05 10.25 6.65
C ALA A 374 -14.47 10.83 6.76
N GLN A 375 -15.49 10.04 6.41
CA GLN A 375 -16.90 10.43 6.58
C GLN A 375 -17.24 10.70 8.05
N SER A 376 -16.90 9.79 8.97
CA SER A 376 -17.15 9.99 10.40
C SER A 376 -16.55 11.29 10.93
N ARG A 377 -15.27 11.57 10.63
CA ARG A 377 -14.61 12.82 11.06
C ARG A 377 -15.27 14.07 10.47
N HIS A 378 -15.74 13.98 9.23
CA HIS A 378 -16.44 15.09 8.60
C HIS A 378 -17.78 15.38 9.29
N TYR A 379 -18.54 14.33 9.62
CA TYR A 379 -19.78 14.49 10.40
C TYR A 379 -19.52 15.06 11.80
N ASP A 380 -18.50 14.56 12.51
CA ASP A 380 -18.11 15.09 13.82
C ASP A 380 -17.80 16.60 13.73
N ARG A 381 -17.08 17.02 12.69
CA ARG A 381 -16.81 18.46 12.44
C ARG A 381 -18.05 19.27 12.10
N LEU A 382 -18.99 18.72 11.33
CA LEU A 382 -20.24 19.41 11.04
C LEU A 382 -21.06 19.63 12.32
N VAL A 383 -21.04 18.65 13.23
CA VAL A 383 -21.65 18.77 14.56
C VAL A 383 -20.96 19.87 15.37
N GLU A 384 -19.63 19.83 15.49
CA GLU A 384 -18.85 20.87 16.19
C GLU A 384 -19.10 22.27 15.62
N LEU A 385 -19.14 22.41 14.30
CA LEU A 385 -19.41 23.68 13.62
C LEU A 385 -20.84 24.16 13.89
N SER A 386 -21.83 23.25 13.87
CA SER A 386 -23.22 23.56 14.22
C SER A 386 -23.35 24.04 15.67
N ASP A 387 -22.67 23.39 16.61
CA ASP A 387 -22.72 23.75 18.02
C ASP A 387 -21.98 25.07 18.30
N GLY A 388 -20.89 25.33 17.58
CA GLY A 388 -20.22 26.63 17.55
C GLY A 388 -21.16 27.75 17.07
N TYR A 389 -21.89 27.54 15.98
CA TYR A 389 -22.87 28.53 15.48
C TYR A 389 -24.01 28.79 16.45
N LYS A 390 -24.56 27.73 17.06
CA LYS A 390 -25.61 27.89 18.07
C LYS A 390 -25.10 28.74 19.22
N SER A 391 -23.90 28.43 19.71
CA SER A 391 -23.28 29.15 20.84
C SER A 391 -23.05 30.63 20.51
N GLU A 392 -22.53 30.93 19.32
CA GLU A 392 -22.30 32.31 18.88
C GLU A 392 -23.60 33.07 18.64
N ALA A 393 -24.62 32.43 18.03
CA ALA A 393 -25.93 33.03 17.85
C ALA A 393 -26.60 33.34 19.20
N PHE A 394 -26.51 32.43 20.16
CA PHE A 394 -27.02 32.68 21.51
C PHE A 394 -26.28 33.82 22.21
N ARG A 395 -24.95 33.89 22.06
CA ARG A 395 -24.14 34.99 22.59
C ARG A 395 -24.56 36.32 22.00
N GLN A 396 -24.61 36.43 20.67
CA GLN A 396 -25.02 37.67 19.98
C GLN A 396 -26.44 38.10 20.33
N PHE A 397 -27.37 37.14 20.43
CA PHE A 397 -28.74 37.42 20.86
C PHE A 397 -28.79 37.94 22.29
N THR A 398 -28.06 37.30 23.21
CA THR A 398 -28.00 37.72 24.62
C THR A 398 -27.38 39.10 24.76
N GLU A 399 -26.29 39.37 24.03
CA GLU A 399 -25.62 40.68 23.99
C GLU A 399 -26.53 41.79 23.44
N LYS A 400 -27.30 41.52 22.36
CA LYS A 400 -28.19 42.52 21.75
C LYS A 400 -29.47 42.79 22.55
N THR A 401 -30.05 41.76 23.16
CA THR A 401 -31.39 41.85 23.75
C THR A 401 -31.38 41.93 25.28
N GLY A 402 -30.25 41.61 25.92
CA GLY A 402 -30.16 41.42 27.38
C GLY A 402 -30.93 40.19 27.89
N ILE A 403 -31.62 39.45 27.01
CA ILE A 403 -32.40 38.28 27.36
C ILE A 403 -31.49 37.06 27.21
N SER A 404 -31.14 36.45 28.34
CA SER A 404 -30.50 35.14 28.34
C SER A 404 -31.54 34.10 27.90
N ILE A 405 -31.43 33.64 26.65
CA ILE A 405 -32.17 32.45 26.22
C ILE A 405 -31.63 31.30 27.07
N ARG A 406 -32.43 30.80 28.02
CA ARG A 406 -32.08 29.56 28.70
C ARG A 406 -31.80 28.52 27.62
N PRO A 407 -30.63 27.86 27.61
CA PRO A 407 -30.38 26.78 26.67
C PRO A 407 -31.55 25.81 26.83
N GLN A 408 -32.22 25.53 25.71
CA GLN A 408 -33.46 24.79 25.65
C GLN A 408 -33.21 23.38 26.21
N LEU A 409 -33.54 23.18 27.49
CA LEU A 409 -33.09 22.07 28.32
C LEU A 409 -31.56 21.96 28.35
N THR A 410 -30.99 21.98 29.54
CA THR A 410 -29.73 21.30 29.80
C THR A 410 -29.90 19.86 29.27
N LEU A 411 -29.35 19.59 28.10
CA LEU A 411 -28.68 18.31 27.86
C LEU A 411 -27.78 18.18 29.09
N ILE A 412 -28.21 17.34 30.03
CA ILE A 412 -27.47 17.02 31.25
C ILE A 412 -26.01 16.85 30.83
N GLU A 413 -25.09 17.50 31.55
CA GLU A 413 -23.62 17.47 31.36
C GLU A 413 -23.05 16.04 31.50
N GLY A 414 -23.45 15.19 30.59
CA GLY A 414 -22.95 13.87 30.29
C GLY A 414 -22.98 13.79 28.78
N GLY A 415 -22.12 14.59 28.12
CA GLY A 415 -22.06 14.67 26.66
C GLY A 415 -21.87 13.29 26.02
N MET A 416 -21.93 13.19 24.69
CA MET A 416 -21.74 11.94 23.93
C MET A 416 -20.60 11.03 24.43
N LYS A 417 -19.59 11.60 25.10
CA LYS A 417 -18.52 10.88 25.81
C LYS A 417 -18.98 10.03 27.00
N MET A 418 -19.94 10.47 27.81
CA MET A 418 -20.44 9.72 28.97
C MET A 418 -21.26 8.51 28.52
N ALA A 419 -22.18 8.68 27.58
CA ALA A 419 -22.93 7.56 26.99
C ALA A 419 -21.99 6.50 26.40
N LYS A 420 -20.98 6.94 25.62
CA LYS A 420 -19.96 6.05 25.06
C LYS A 420 -19.09 5.40 26.14
N SER A 421 -18.70 6.17 27.16
CA SER A 421 -17.94 5.65 28.31
C SER A 421 -18.73 4.63 29.12
N LEU A 422 -20.05 4.80 29.28
CA LEU A 422 -20.89 3.84 29.99
C LEU A 422 -21.09 2.57 29.16
N ASP A 423 -21.22 2.69 27.83
CA ASP A 423 -21.28 1.54 26.92
C ASP A 423 -19.98 0.73 26.97
N ASP A 424 -18.82 1.40 26.89
CA ASP A 424 -17.50 0.76 26.98
C ASP A 424 -17.30 0.09 28.35
N ARG A 425 -17.78 0.70 29.43
CA ARG A 425 -17.73 0.14 30.80
C ARG A 425 -18.63 -1.08 30.96
N LEU A 426 -19.85 -1.04 30.43
CA LEU A 426 -20.76 -2.19 30.41
C LEU A 426 -20.16 -3.36 29.61
N HIS A 427 -19.56 -3.08 28.45
CA HIS A 427 -18.91 -4.10 27.64
C HIS A 427 -17.72 -4.73 28.36
N LYS A 428 -16.89 -3.93 29.04
CA LYS A 428 -15.78 -4.43 29.88
C LYS A 428 -16.26 -5.24 31.08
N ALA A 429 -17.42 -4.91 31.63
CA ALA A 429 -18.07 -5.69 32.68
C ALA A 429 -18.75 -6.96 32.14
N GLY A 430 -18.69 -7.24 30.83
CA GLY A 430 -19.28 -8.44 30.21
C GLY A 430 -20.76 -8.31 29.83
N CYS A 431 -21.38 -7.14 30.01
CA CYS A 431 -22.79 -6.93 29.69
C CYS A 431 -23.00 -6.64 28.20
N GLN A 432 -23.67 -7.55 27.49
CA GLN A 432 -23.97 -7.44 26.06
C GLN A 432 -25.44 -7.08 25.78
N SER A 433 -26.23 -6.76 26.81
CA SER A 433 -27.65 -6.50 26.66
C SER A 433 -27.91 -5.25 25.82
N THR A 434 -28.44 -5.43 24.61
CA THR A 434 -28.76 -4.34 23.67
C THR A 434 -29.71 -3.33 24.32
N ARG A 435 -30.68 -3.81 25.10
CA ARG A 435 -31.64 -2.93 25.77
C ARG A 435 -30.99 -2.09 26.87
N VAL A 436 -30.12 -2.67 27.69
CA VAL A 436 -29.38 -1.93 28.75
C VAL A 436 -28.45 -0.88 28.13
N ARG A 437 -27.77 -1.21 27.03
CA ARG A 437 -26.91 -0.28 26.28
C ARG A 437 -27.68 0.89 25.69
N VAL A 438 -28.88 0.64 25.14
CA VAL A 438 -29.79 1.70 24.68
C VAL A 438 -30.24 2.59 25.83
N LEU A 439 -30.55 2.02 27.00
CA LEU A 439 -30.91 2.79 28.19
C LEU A 439 -29.73 3.65 28.67
N ALA A 440 -28.51 3.11 28.71
CA ALA A 440 -27.29 3.85 29.09
C ALA A 440 -26.99 5.03 28.15
N SER A 441 -27.31 4.88 26.86
CA SER A 441 -27.20 5.96 25.87
C SER A 441 -28.28 7.04 26.06
N ARG A 442 -29.51 6.65 26.35
CA ARG A 442 -30.66 7.56 26.48
C ARG A 442 -30.77 8.26 27.84
N TYR A 443 -30.33 7.62 28.93
CA TYR A 443 -30.45 8.12 30.31
C TYR A 443 -29.14 7.96 31.10
N PRO A 444 -28.00 8.49 30.62
CA PRO A 444 -26.67 8.21 31.18
C PRO A 444 -26.56 8.51 32.68
N ALA A 445 -27.15 9.61 33.17
CA ALA A 445 -27.14 9.97 34.58
C ALA A 445 -27.90 8.97 35.49
N LYS A 446 -28.93 8.30 34.97
CA LYS A 446 -29.67 7.26 35.72
C LYS A 446 -28.95 5.92 35.68
N LEU A 447 -28.21 5.63 34.60
CA LEU A 447 -27.51 4.36 34.43
C LEU A 447 -26.10 4.35 35.03
N GLU A 448 -25.42 5.50 35.14
CA GLU A 448 -24.09 5.58 35.77
C GLU A 448 -23.96 4.84 37.12
N PRO A 449 -24.86 5.04 38.10
CA PRO A 449 -24.80 4.29 39.36
C PRO A 449 -25.07 2.78 39.18
N LEU A 450 -25.80 2.38 38.14
CA LEU A 450 -26.08 0.97 37.84
C LEU A 450 -24.91 0.29 37.12
N VAL A 451 -24.19 1.01 36.24
CA VAL A 451 -22.96 0.52 35.60
C VAL A 451 -21.87 0.27 36.65
N ALA A 452 -21.78 1.12 37.67
CA ALA A 452 -20.86 0.87 38.80
C ALA A 452 -21.18 -0.43 39.55
N LEU A 453 -22.46 -0.85 39.61
CA LEU A 453 -22.84 -2.15 40.17
C LEU A 453 -22.40 -3.29 39.25
N TYR A 454 -22.61 -3.19 37.94
CA TYR A 454 -22.09 -4.18 36.98
C TYR A 454 -20.57 -4.38 37.11
N GLU A 455 -19.79 -3.29 37.18
CA GLU A 455 -18.34 -3.35 37.36
C GLU A 455 -17.93 -3.99 38.70
N LYS A 456 -18.73 -3.82 39.74
CA LYS A 456 -18.51 -4.46 41.04
C LYS A 456 -18.83 -5.96 41.02
N HIS A 457 -19.83 -6.37 40.23
CA HIS A 457 -20.29 -7.75 40.14
C HIS A 457 -19.45 -8.61 39.17
N ALA A 458 -18.89 -8.02 38.11
CA ALA A 458 -18.10 -8.75 37.12
C ALA A 458 -16.93 -9.57 37.72
N PRO A 459 -16.09 -9.05 38.63
CA PRO A 459 -15.01 -9.84 39.23
C PRO A 459 -15.49 -10.95 40.18
N LYS A 460 -16.74 -10.89 40.65
CA LYS A 460 -17.36 -11.96 41.44
C LYS A 460 -17.88 -13.08 40.54
N ALA A 461 -18.49 -12.71 39.41
CA ALA A 461 -18.95 -13.66 38.40
C ALA A 461 -17.79 -14.51 37.84
N GLU A 462 -16.59 -13.95 37.69
CA GLU A 462 -15.41 -14.71 37.27
C GLU A 462 -14.93 -15.78 38.28
N LYS A 463 -15.44 -15.77 39.52
CA LYS A 463 -14.94 -16.61 40.64
C LYS A 463 -15.97 -17.56 41.23
N ASP A 464 -17.25 -17.41 40.85
CA ASP A 464 -18.36 -18.19 41.40
C ASP A 464 -19.35 -18.52 40.27
N ASP A 465 -19.33 -19.78 39.81
CA ASP A 465 -20.14 -20.27 38.69
C ASP A 465 -21.66 -20.07 38.92
N ALA A 466 -22.13 -20.20 40.17
CA ALA A 466 -23.54 -20.02 40.51
C ALA A 466 -23.95 -18.54 40.52
N PHE A 467 -23.00 -17.65 40.80
CA PHE A 467 -23.19 -16.21 40.64
C PHE A 467 -23.10 -15.79 39.18
N GLN A 468 -22.20 -16.41 38.41
CA GLN A 468 -21.99 -16.15 37.00
C GLN A 468 -23.27 -16.35 36.18
N GLU A 469 -23.98 -17.47 36.37
CA GLU A 469 -25.22 -17.76 35.64
C GLU A 469 -26.29 -16.67 35.85
N LYS A 470 -26.42 -16.16 37.08
CA LYS A 470 -27.38 -15.09 37.40
C LYS A 470 -26.95 -13.74 36.85
N TYR A 471 -25.65 -13.47 36.82
CA TYR A 471 -25.10 -12.25 36.24
C TYR A 471 -25.24 -12.25 34.71
N ASP A 472 -24.94 -13.37 34.06
CA ASP A 472 -25.04 -13.54 32.62
C ASP A 472 -26.49 -13.38 32.13
N ALA A 473 -27.47 -13.86 32.90
CA ALA A 473 -28.90 -13.65 32.60
C ALA A 473 -29.30 -12.17 32.51
N LEU A 474 -28.72 -11.29 33.35
CA LEU A 474 -28.94 -9.83 33.26
C LEU A 474 -28.19 -9.18 32.10
N CYS A 475 -27.12 -9.84 31.63
CA CYS A 475 -26.25 -9.39 30.56
C CYS A 475 -26.71 -9.87 29.17
N GLU A 476 -27.77 -10.67 29.10
CA GLU A 476 -28.33 -11.17 27.85
C GLU A 476 -28.85 -10.06 26.94
N GLY A 477 -28.64 -10.25 25.63
CA GLY A 477 -29.01 -9.31 24.55
C GLY A 477 -30.43 -8.74 24.65
N TRP A 478 -31.38 -9.50 25.21
CA TRP A 478 -32.82 -9.24 25.15
C TRP A 478 -33.50 -9.12 26.50
N TYR A 479 -32.74 -9.13 27.60
CA TYR A 479 -33.26 -9.25 28.97
C TYR A 479 -34.46 -8.34 29.30
N LEU A 480 -34.39 -7.06 28.91
CA LEU A 480 -35.45 -6.06 29.14
C LEU A 480 -36.30 -5.74 27.89
N SER A 481 -36.19 -6.54 26.83
CA SER A 481 -36.79 -6.22 25.52
C SER A 481 -38.33 -6.18 25.52
N LYS A 482 -38.97 -6.88 26.46
CA LYS A 482 -40.44 -6.91 26.63
C LYS A 482 -40.99 -5.68 27.37
N ILE A 483 -40.14 -4.85 27.99
CA ILE A 483 -40.55 -3.64 28.71
C ILE A 483 -40.39 -2.44 27.78
N THR A 484 -41.51 -1.98 27.25
CA THR A 484 -41.56 -0.88 26.27
C THR A 484 -41.32 0.50 26.92
N ASP A 485 -41.70 0.66 28.20
CA ASP A 485 -41.43 1.89 28.95
C ASP A 485 -40.00 1.91 29.49
N ASP A 486 -39.23 2.94 29.12
CA ASP A 486 -37.83 3.07 29.51
C ASP A 486 -37.64 3.34 31.01
N GLY A 487 -38.60 3.98 31.69
CA GLY A 487 -38.57 4.22 33.14
C GLY A 487 -38.73 2.91 33.92
N GLN A 488 -39.75 2.13 33.57
CA GLN A 488 -39.98 0.80 34.14
C GLN A 488 -38.82 -0.16 33.88
N ALA A 489 -38.19 -0.08 32.71
CA ALA A 489 -37.02 -0.91 32.41
C ALA A 489 -35.80 -0.55 33.28
N ILE A 490 -35.60 0.74 33.59
CA ILE A 490 -34.54 1.19 34.51
C ILE A 490 -34.85 0.78 35.97
N ASP A 491 -36.10 0.87 36.40
CA ASP A 491 -36.51 0.47 37.75
C ASP A 491 -36.36 -1.04 37.95
N GLN A 492 -36.76 -1.83 36.95
CA GLN A 492 -36.57 -3.29 36.94
C GLN A 492 -35.08 -3.64 36.96
N LEU A 493 -34.28 -3.05 36.07
CA LEU A 493 -32.81 -3.21 36.07
C LEU A 493 -32.17 -2.88 37.42
N THR A 494 -32.61 -1.79 38.06
CA THR A 494 -32.13 -1.38 39.38
C THR A 494 -32.44 -2.43 40.44
N LYS A 495 -33.64 -3.00 40.41
CA LYS A 495 -34.08 -4.04 41.33
C LYS A 495 -33.27 -5.33 41.14
N ASP A 496 -33.06 -5.73 39.89
CA ASP A 496 -32.37 -6.98 39.55
C ASP A 496 -30.88 -6.92 39.88
N LEU A 497 -30.22 -5.79 39.61
CA LEU A 497 -28.81 -5.58 40.02
C LEU A 497 -28.63 -5.50 41.54
N LYS A 498 -29.59 -4.90 42.25
CA LYS A 498 -29.56 -4.89 43.72
C LYS A 498 -29.82 -6.28 44.31
N ALA A 499 -30.59 -7.13 43.63
CA ALA A 499 -30.82 -8.51 44.06
C ALA A 499 -29.58 -9.41 43.87
N LEU A 500 -28.61 -8.99 43.04
CA LEU A 500 -27.29 -9.62 42.90
C LEU A 500 -26.24 -9.12 43.92
N SER A 501 -26.53 -8.06 44.68
CA SER A 501 -25.64 -7.52 45.72
C SER A 501 -25.83 -8.21 47.06
#